data_AF-A0AAW0IUP5-F1
#
_entry.id   AF-A0AAW0IUP5-F1
#
_cell.length_a   1.000
_cell.length_b   1.000
_cell.length_c   1.000
_cell.angle_alpha   90.00
_cell.angle_beta   90.00
_cell.angle_gamma   90.00
#
_symmetry.space_group_name_H-M   'P 1'
#
loop_
_entity.id
_entity.type
_entity.pdbx_description
1 polymer ?
#
loop_
_entity_poly.entity_id
_entity_poly.type
_entity_poly.pdbx_seq_one_letter_code
_entity_poly.pdbx_strand_id
1 'polypeptide(L)'
;MSNFQITAITIITAISFGAVLQLPGGLDTNGKAVLRDNEDFKLFLTAVSVAFVTSASAMFFHFFMALYPKYHSIEYATVWLVSLLIEISILFMAIAFGCGLSAVLDENSTISKWALTSFMIIVILFFCFLPPPMGFPRLRKLLGLKYVSAIRIGVSGST
;
A
#
# COMPACT_ATOMS: atom_id res chain seq x y z
N MET A 1 10.49 -11.35 10.58
CA MET A 1 9.99 -10.09 9.97
C MET A 1 11.16 -9.38 9.29
N SER A 2 10.99 -8.76 8.11
CA SER A 2 12.13 -8.16 7.37
C SER A 2 12.31 -6.67 7.65
N ASN A 3 13.55 -6.19 7.70
CA ASN A 3 13.87 -4.76 7.87
C ASN A 3 13.16 -3.88 6.83
N PHE A 4 12.95 -4.41 5.62
CA PHE A 4 12.22 -3.73 4.55
C PHE A 4 10.78 -3.38 4.92
N GLN A 5 10.06 -4.26 5.63
CA GLN A 5 8.66 -4.00 6.03
C GLN A 5 8.56 -2.84 7.01
N ILE A 6 9.45 -2.78 8.00
CA ILE A 6 9.50 -1.72 9.00
C ILE A 6 9.84 -0.38 8.35
N THR A 7 10.80 -0.39 7.40
CA THR A 7 11.15 0.80 6.63
C THR A 7 9.97 1.32 5.83
N ALA A 8 9.25 0.44 5.12
CA ALA A 8 8.06 0.83 4.36
C ALA A 8 6.96 1.42 5.26
N ILE A 9 6.65 0.77 6.39
CA ILE A 9 5.72 1.28 7.41
C ILE A 9 6.12 2.69 7.85
N THR A 10 7.40 2.88 8.21
CA THR A 10 7.90 4.16 8.74
C THR A 10 7.76 5.27 7.70
N ILE A 11 8.15 4.98 6.44
CA ILE A 11 8.07 5.94 5.34
C ILE A 11 6.61 6.33 5.06
N ILE A 12 5.71 5.36 4.93
CA ILE A 12 4.30 5.62 4.64
C ILE A 12 3.68 6.47 5.76
N THR A 13 3.91 6.10 7.01
CA THR A 13 3.42 6.85 8.17
C THR A 13 3.87 8.32 8.15
N ALA A 14 5.16 8.56 7.88
CA ALA A 14 5.72 9.91 7.82
C ALA A 14 5.15 10.74 6.65
N ILE A 15 5.03 10.14 5.47
CA ILE A 15 4.47 10.80 4.28
C ILE A 15 3.00 11.16 4.52
N SER A 16 2.19 10.24 5.02
CA SER A 16 0.78 10.50 5.31
C SER A 16 0.61 11.61 6.36
N PHE A 17 1.42 11.59 7.41
CA PHE A 17 1.42 12.65 8.42
C PHE A 17 1.77 14.01 7.82
N GLY A 18 2.85 14.08 7.03
CA GLY A 18 3.25 15.30 6.32
C GLY A 18 2.18 15.82 5.36
N ALA A 19 1.49 14.92 4.64
CA ALA A 19 0.43 15.26 3.70
C ALA A 19 -0.79 15.91 4.37
N VAL A 20 -1.16 15.48 5.58
CA VAL A 20 -2.23 16.11 6.36
C VAL A 20 -1.82 17.49 6.87
N LEU A 21 -0.56 17.69 7.23
CA LEU A 21 -0.06 19.01 7.65
C LEU A 21 0.03 20.00 6.49
N GLN A 22 0.32 19.51 5.28
CA GLN A 22 0.43 20.30 4.05
C GLN A 22 -0.86 20.20 3.23
N LEU A 23 -1.99 20.56 3.84
CA LEU A 23 -3.31 20.48 3.18
C LEU A 23 -3.26 21.11 1.78
N PRO A 24 -3.52 20.34 0.70
CA PRO A 24 -3.56 20.89 -0.64
C PRO A 24 -4.64 21.98 -0.72
N GLY A 25 -4.23 23.19 -1.10
CA GLY A 25 -5.09 24.38 -1.17
C GLY A 25 -5.12 25.28 0.07
N GLY A 26 -4.39 24.92 1.13
CA GLY A 26 -4.20 25.79 2.30
C GLY A 26 -5.43 25.97 3.18
N LEU A 27 -5.33 26.94 4.09
CA LEU A 27 -6.37 27.30 5.05
C LEU A 27 -7.08 28.58 4.60
N ASP A 28 -8.40 28.61 4.75
CA ASP A 28 -9.20 29.82 4.60
C ASP A 28 -8.94 30.80 5.77
N THR A 29 -9.59 31.96 5.72
CA THR A 29 -9.50 32.99 6.77
C THR A 29 -10.04 32.53 8.14
N ASN A 30 -10.76 31.41 8.19
CA ASN A 30 -11.30 30.79 9.39
C ASN A 30 -10.47 29.57 9.85
N GLY A 31 -9.33 29.29 9.21
CA GLY A 31 -8.48 28.14 9.55
C GLY A 31 -9.04 26.79 9.08
N LYS A 32 -9.91 26.76 8.07
CA LYS A 32 -10.45 25.51 7.47
C LYS A 32 -9.82 25.24 6.12
N ALA A 33 -9.73 23.97 5.71
CA ALA A 33 -9.23 23.62 4.38
C ALA A 33 -10.08 24.29 3.28
N VAL A 34 -9.44 25.04 2.37
CA VAL A 34 -10.13 25.75 1.28
C VAL A 34 -10.89 24.79 0.36
N LEU A 35 -10.37 23.57 0.19
CA LEU A 35 -10.97 22.52 -0.64
C LEU A 35 -11.93 21.60 0.12
N ARG A 36 -12.40 21.97 1.33
CA ARG A 36 -13.24 21.09 2.16
C ARG A 36 -14.48 20.55 1.45
N ASP A 37 -15.04 21.30 0.51
CA ASP A 37 -16.25 20.92 -0.23
C ASP A 37 -15.95 20.19 -1.55
N ASN A 38 -14.69 20.12 -1.99
CA ASN A 38 -14.26 19.37 -3.17
C ASN A 38 -14.26 17.85 -2.87
N GLU A 39 -14.87 17.05 -3.75
CA GLU A 39 -14.99 15.60 -3.58
C GLU A 39 -13.64 14.88 -3.66
N ASP A 40 -12.76 15.27 -4.58
CA ASP A 40 -11.40 14.72 -4.72
C ASP A 40 -10.55 15.00 -3.47
N PHE A 41 -10.75 16.16 -2.85
CA PHE A 41 -10.06 16.52 -1.62
C PHE A 41 -10.53 15.68 -0.42
N LYS A 42 -11.84 15.40 -0.31
CA LYS A 42 -12.38 14.47 0.70
C LYS A 42 -11.86 13.05 0.49
N LEU A 43 -11.81 12.60 -0.76
CA LEU A 43 -11.30 11.28 -1.12
C LEU A 43 -9.80 11.18 -0.82
N PHE A 44 -9.03 12.22 -1.14
CA PHE A 44 -7.62 12.36 -0.77
C PHE A 44 -7.40 12.20 0.73
N LEU A 45 -8.09 13.00 1.55
CA LEU A 45 -7.93 12.94 3.01
C LEU A 45 -8.34 11.60 3.59
N THR A 46 -9.41 11.00 3.05
CA THR A 46 -9.86 9.66 3.46
C THR A 46 -8.80 8.62 3.14
N ALA A 47 -8.25 8.65 1.93
CA ALA A 47 -7.22 7.70 1.51
C ALA A 47 -5.93 7.85 2.32
N VAL A 48 -5.46 9.09 2.55
CA VAL A 48 -4.30 9.37 3.41
C VAL A 48 -4.52 8.85 4.84
N SER A 49 -5.72 9.04 5.39
CA SER A 49 -6.06 8.59 6.75
C SER A 49 -6.08 7.07 6.86
N VAL A 50 -6.65 6.37 5.88
CA VAL A 50 -6.65 4.90 5.84
C VAL A 50 -5.23 4.36 5.69
N ALA A 51 -4.42 4.95 4.81
CA ALA A 51 -3.01 4.58 4.66
C ALA A 51 -2.23 4.75 5.97
N PHE A 52 -2.45 5.87 6.67
CA PHE A 52 -1.82 6.14 7.96
C PHE A 52 -2.24 5.13 9.03
N VAL A 53 -3.55 4.90 9.22
CA VAL A 53 -4.07 4.01 10.28
C VAL A 53 -3.63 2.56 10.04
N THR A 54 -3.67 2.09 8.80
CA THR A 54 -3.21 0.73 8.45
C THR A 54 -1.71 0.56 8.68
N SER A 55 -0.91 1.55 8.31
CA SER A 55 0.54 1.55 8.58
C SER A 55 0.87 1.65 10.07
N ALA A 56 0.23 2.55 10.81
CA ALA A 56 0.40 2.68 12.25
C ALA A 56 -0.01 1.40 13.00
N SER A 57 -1.09 0.75 12.55
CA SER A 57 -1.51 -0.55 13.08
C SER A 57 -0.47 -1.63 12.82
N ALA A 58 0.10 -1.69 11.60
CA ALA A 58 1.21 -2.59 11.28
C ALA A 58 2.45 -2.35 12.16
N MET A 59 2.77 -1.07 12.43
CA MET A 59 3.84 -0.69 13.36
C MET A 59 3.56 -1.17 14.78
N PHE A 60 2.31 -1.05 15.25
CA PHE A 60 1.90 -1.50 16.58
C PHE A 60 2.07 -3.02 16.73
N PHE A 61 1.63 -3.81 15.74
CA PHE A 61 1.86 -5.26 15.74
C PHE A 61 3.35 -5.61 15.70
N HIS A 62 4.15 -4.84 14.95
CA HIS A 62 5.59 -5.03 14.92
C HIS A 62 6.22 -4.80 16.31
N PHE A 63 5.85 -3.70 16.97
CA PHE A 63 6.33 -3.38 18.31
C PHE A 63 5.88 -4.42 19.35
N PHE A 64 4.64 -4.90 19.24
CA PHE A 64 4.11 -5.94 20.13
C PHE A 64 4.91 -7.25 20.02
N MET A 65 5.27 -7.67 18.79
CA MET A 65 6.11 -8.85 18.58
C MET A 65 7.51 -8.66 19.16
N ALA A 66 8.08 -7.46 19.06
CA ALA A 66 9.39 -7.15 19.63
C ALA A 66 9.40 -7.18 21.17
N LEU A 67 8.31 -6.75 21.82
CA LEU A 67 8.18 -6.72 23.28
C LEU A 67 7.91 -8.11 23.89
N TYR A 68 7.22 -8.99 23.17
CA TYR A 68 6.78 -10.28 23.71
C TYR A 68 7.30 -11.48 22.89
N PRO A 69 8.63 -11.74 22.89
CA PRO A 69 9.25 -12.80 22.08
C PRO A 69 8.79 -14.22 22.46
N LYS A 70 8.15 -14.40 23.63
CA LYS A 70 7.59 -15.68 24.08
C LYS A 70 6.40 -16.19 23.25
N TYR A 71 5.74 -15.33 22.47
CA TYR A 71 4.56 -15.71 21.67
C TYR A 71 4.89 -16.12 20.23
N HIS A 72 6.01 -16.82 20.04
CA HIS A 72 6.52 -17.24 18.72
C HIS A 72 5.52 -18.11 17.90
N SER A 73 4.58 -18.78 18.57
CA SER A 73 3.58 -19.64 17.92
C SER A 73 2.59 -18.87 17.01
N ILE A 74 2.43 -17.56 17.23
CA ILE A 74 1.51 -16.69 16.47
C ILE A 74 2.24 -15.92 15.36
N GLU A 75 3.57 -16.06 15.26
CA GLU A 75 4.41 -15.23 14.38
C GLU A 75 3.98 -15.31 12.91
N TYR A 76 3.60 -16.49 12.41
CA TYR A 76 3.18 -16.65 11.02
C TYR A 76 1.90 -15.87 10.70
N ALA A 77 0.91 -15.91 11.60
CA ALA A 77 -0.34 -15.19 11.43
C ALA A 77 -0.13 -13.67 11.53
N THR A 78 0.72 -13.22 12.47
CA THR A 78 1.05 -11.79 12.63
C THR A 78 1.85 -11.24 11.45
N VAL A 79 2.83 -11.98 10.93
CA VAL A 79 3.59 -11.56 9.74
C VAL A 79 2.69 -11.46 8.53
N TRP A 80 1.76 -12.40 8.35
CA TRP A 80 0.77 -12.35 7.27
C TRP A 80 -0.15 -11.13 7.39
N LEU A 81 -0.68 -10.88 8.59
CA LEU A 81 -1.53 -9.73 8.87
C LEU A 81 -0.78 -8.41 8.61
N VAL A 82 0.43 -8.26 9.12
CA VAL A 82 1.23 -7.04 8.90
C VAL A 82 1.53 -6.84 7.41
N SER A 83 1.82 -7.92 6.67
CA SER A 83 2.04 -7.81 5.22
C SER A 83 0.81 -7.29 4.49
N LEU A 84 -0.39 -7.79 4.83
CA LEU A 84 -1.65 -7.29 4.29
C LEU A 84 -1.90 -5.81 4.64
N LEU A 85 -1.65 -5.42 5.89
CA LEU A 85 -1.85 -4.03 6.31
C LEU A 85 -0.94 -3.07 5.53
N ILE A 86 0.32 -3.45 5.29
CA ILE A 86 1.26 -2.66 4.49
C ILE A 86 0.80 -2.57 3.02
N GLU A 87 0.35 -3.66 2.42
CA GLU A 87 -0.13 -3.65 1.04
C GLU A 87 -1.36 -2.75 0.86
N ILE A 88 -2.32 -2.84 1.79
CA ILE A 88 -3.48 -1.95 1.83
C ILE A 88 -3.00 -0.49 1.98
N SER A 89 -2.04 -0.24 2.86
CA SER A 89 -1.49 1.10 3.07
C SER A 89 -0.86 1.69 1.81
N ILE A 90 -0.06 0.89 1.08
CA ILE A 90 0.53 1.28 -0.21
C ILE A 90 -0.54 1.58 -1.26
N LEU A 91 -1.60 0.76 -1.32
CA LEU A 91 -2.73 0.97 -2.24
C LEU A 91 -3.42 2.30 -1.99
N PHE A 92 -3.77 2.57 -0.73
CA PHE A 92 -4.44 3.81 -0.36
C PHE A 92 -3.54 5.03 -0.55
N MET A 93 -2.22 4.90 -0.33
CA MET A 93 -1.27 5.97 -0.65
C MET A 93 -1.23 6.27 -2.16
N ALA A 94 -1.29 5.25 -3.02
CA ALA A 94 -1.37 5.44 -4.46
C ALA A 94 -2.68 6.14 -4.88
N ILE A 95 -3.81 5.75 -4.29
CA ILE A 95 -5.10 6.42 -4.51
C ILE A 95 -5.03 7.89 -4.09
N ALA A 96 -4.49 8.16 -2.89
CA ALA A 96 -4.30 9.53 -2.40
C ALA A 96 -3.43 10.35 -3.36
N PHE A 97 -2.33 9.79 -3.86
CA PHE A 97 -1.51 10.47 -4.85
C PHE A 97 -2.30 10.80 -6.13
N GLY A 98 -3.11 9.86 -6.63
CA GLY A 98 -4.00 10.09 -7.78
C GLY A 98 -5.00 11.22 -7.55
N CYS A 99 -5.69 11.23 -6.41
CA CYS A 99 -6.62 12.29 -6.04
C CYS A 99 -5.94 13.66 -5.89
N GLY A 100 -4.76 13.69 -5.26
CA GLY A 100 -3.96 14.91 -5.14
C GLY A 100 -3.49 15.43 -6.50
N LEU A 101 -3.14 14.53 -7.41
CA LEU A 101 -2.74 14.89 -8.77
C LEU A 101 -3.92 15.44 -9.58
N SER A 102 -5.10 14.82 -9.48
CA SER A 102 -6.34 15.34 -10.10
C SER A 102 -6.72 16.72 -9.56
N ALA A 103 -6.54 16.97 -8.27
CA ALA A 103 -6.87 18.25 -7.64
C ALA A 103 -5.94 19.40 -8.07
N VAL A 104 -4.71 19.09 -8.50
CA VAL A 104 -3.70 20.09 -8.92
C VAL A 104 -3.69 20.31 -10.43
N LEU A 105 -4.00 19.26 -11.22
CA LEU A 105 -3.97 19.33 -12.68
C LEU A 105 -5.25 19.95 -13.25
N ASP A 106 -5.09 20.72 -14.31
CA ASP A 106 -6.22 21.29 -15.04
C ASP A 106 -7.00 20.18 -15.78
N GLU A 107 -8.28 20.04 -15.45
CA GLU A 107 -9.17 18.96 -15.89
C GLU A 107 -9.34 18.94 -17.41
N ASN A 108 -9.19 20.10 -18.05
CA ASN A 108 -9.41 20.26 -19.48
C ASN A 108 -8.17 20.02 -20.34
N SER A 109 -7.00 19.85 -19.72
CA SER A 109 -5.76 19.60 -20.45
C SER A 109 -5.67 18.13 -20.89
N THR A 110 -5.29 17.88 -22.15
CA THR A 110 -5.06 16.51 -22.64
C THR A 110 -3.93 15.83 -21.86
N ILE A 111 -2.95 16.62 -21.40
CA ILE A 111 -1.79 16.16 -20.65
C ILE A 111 -2.20 15.58 -19.28
N SER A 112 -3.16 16.20 -18.57
CA SER A 112 -3.61 15.70 -17.27
C SER A 112 -4.30 14.34 -17.40
N LYS A 113 -5.13 14.17 -18.44
CA LYS A 113 -5.80 12.89 -18.72
C LYS A 113 -4.81 11.76 -19.00
N TRP A 114 -3.76 12.01 -19.79
CA TRP A 114 -2.71 11.02 -20.05
C TRP A 114 -1.90 10.69 -18.79
N ALA A 115 -1.57 11.70 -17.97
CA ALA A 115 -0.85 11.51 -16.71
C ALA A 115 -1.66 10.65 -15.71
N LEU A 116 -2.94 10.95 -15.51
CA LEU A 116 -3.82 10.19 -14.62
C LEU A 116 -4.06 8.76 -15.13
N THR A 117 -4.29 8.61 -16.43
CA THR A 117 -4.53 7.28 -17.04
C THR A 117 -3.29 6.40 -16.93
N SER A 118 -2.11 6.93 -17.26
CA SER A 118 -0.85 6.19 -17.14
C SER A 118 -0.54 5.80 -15.69
N PHE A 119 -0.78 6.69 -14.73
CA PHE A 119 -0.63 6.39 -13.31
C PHE A 119 -1.54 5.23 -12.88
N MET A 120 -2.83 5.27 -13.24
CA MET A 120 -3.78 4.21 -12.90
C MET A 120 -3.39 2.87 -13.52
N ILE A 121 -2.91 2.85 -14.77
CA ILE A 121 -2.42 1.63 -15.42
C ILE A 121 -1.23 1.05 -14.65
N ILE A 122 -0.26 1.88 -14.23
CA ILE A 122 0.91 1.43 -13.46
C ILE A 122 0.47 0.86 -12.10
N VAL A 123 -0.46 1.51 -11.41
CA VAL A 123 -1.01 1.01 -10.15
C VAL A 123 -1.70 -0.34 -10.35
N ILE A 124 -2.57 -0.46 -11.36
CA ILE A 124 -3.27 -1.72 -11.66
C ILE A 124 -2.26 -2.82 -12.00
N LEU A 125 -1.26 -2.54 -12.84
CA LEU A 125 -0.22 -3.51 -13.18
C LEU A 125 0.57 -3.93 -11.92
N PHE A 126 0.96 -2.97 -11.08
CA PHE A 126 1.68 -3.26 -9.84
C PHE A 126 0.86 -4.19 -8.92
N PHE A 127 -0.43 -3.92 -8.72
CA PHE A 127 -1.30 -4.75 -7.87
C PHE A 127 -1.73 -6.06 -8.51
N CYS A 128 -1.89 -6.13 -9.83
CA CYS A 128 -2.19 -7.38 -10.54
C CYS A 128 -0.98 -8.35 -10.57
N PHE A 129 0.24 -7.82 -10.61
CA PHE A 129 1.47 -8.62 -10.58
C PHE A 129 2.01 -8.86 -9.17
N LEU A 130 1.46 -8.20 -8.14
CA LEU A 130 1.85 -8.45 -6.76
C LEU A 130 1.38 -9.86 -6.38
N PRO A 131 2.29 -10.78 -6.00
CA PRO A 131 1.86 -12.04 -5.42
C PRO A 131 1.10 -11.71 -4.12
N PRO A 132 -0.13 -12.22 -3.92
CA PRO A 132 -0.86 -11.98 -2.67
C PRO A 132 0.05 -12.37 -1.50
N PRO A 133 -0.01 -11.63 -0.38
CA PRO A 133 0.94 -11.74 0.72
C PRO A 133 0.94 -13.19 1.14
N MET A 134 2.11 -13.81 0.90
CA MET A 134 2.29 -15.24 0.81
C MET A 134 1.54 -15.98 1.92
N GLY A 135 0.38 -16.50 1.53
CA GLY A 135 -0.57 -17.25 2.35
C GLY A 135 -1.59 -17.99 1.48
N PHE A 136 -1.33 -18.09 0.17
CA PHE A 136 -2.14 -18.83 -0.79
C PHE A 136 -1.89 -20.36 -0.88
N PRO A 137 -1.15 -21.09 0.00
CA PRO A 137 -1.07 -22.54 -0.18
C PRO A 137 -2.40 -23.26 0.08
N ARG A 138 -3.35 -22.66 0.84
CA ARG A 138 -4.67 -23.28 1.06
C ARG A 138 -5.65 -23.03 -0.08
N LEU A 139 -5.70 -21.83 -0.66
CA LEU A 139 -6.58 -21.56 -1.80
C LEU A 139 -6.04 -22.20 -3.10
N ARG A 140 -4.71 -22.33 -3.25
CA ARG A 140 -4.08 -23.11 -4.34
C ARG A 140 -4.35 -24.62 -4.27
N LYS A 141 -4.47 -25.18 -3.05
CA LYS A 141 -4.92 -26.57 -2.85
C LYS A 141 -6.41 -26.75 -3.13
N LEU A 142 -7.24 -25.76 -2.82
CA LEU A 142 -8.68 -25.77 -3.10
C LEU A 142 -9.01 -25.54 -4.58
N LEU A 143 -8.21 -24.75 -5.31
CA LEU A 143 -8.41 -24.43 -6.73
C LEU A 143 -7.79 -25.45 -7.70
N GLY A 144 -7.18 -26.54 -7.23
CA GLY A 144 -6.78 -27.67 -8.08
C GLY A 144 -5.78 -27.36 -9.21
N LEU A 145 -5.16 -26.18 -9.24
CA LEU A 145 -4.22 -25.79 -10.30
C LEU A 145 -2.84 -26.42 -10.08
N LYS A 146 -2.75 -27.72 -10.42
CA LYS A 146 -1.48 -28.38 -10.75
C LYS A 146 -1.08 -27.95 -12.16
N TYR A 147 -0.35 -26.85 -12.32
CA TYR A 147 0.48 -26.72 -13.52
C TYR A 147 1.74 -25.90 -13.25
N VAL A 148 2.84 -26.39 -13.83
CA VAL A 148 4.17 -25.79 -13.95
C VAL A 148 5.08 -25.85 -12.71
N SER A 149 5.59 -27.06 -12.46
CA SER A 149 6.93 -27.28 -11.91
C SER A 149 7.71 -28.10 -12.94
N ALA A 150 8.16 -27.44 -14.01
CA ALA A 150 9.03 -28.04 -15.01
C ALA A 150 10.08 -27.04 -15.47
N ILE A 151 10.87 -26.53 -14.53
CA ILE A 151 12.24 -26.07 -14.80
C ILE A 151 13.09 -26.65 -13.68
N ARG A 152 13.29 -27.98 -13.70
CA ARG A 152 14.41 -28.60 -13.01
C ARG A 152 15.56 -28.60 -14.00
N ILE A 153 16.50 -27.70 -13.72
CA ILE A 153 17.81 -27.53 -14.32
C ILE A 153 18.43 -28.91 -14.58
N GLY A 154 18.61 -29.24 -15.86
CA GLY A 154 19.46 -30.34 -16.30
C GLY A 154 20.91 -29.88 -16.26
N VAL A 155 21.59 -30.18 -15.15
CA VAL A 155 23.05 -30.32 -15.13
C VAL A 155 23.31 -31.71 -14.57
N SER A 156 23.32 -32.69 -15.47
CA SER A 156 23.81 -34.04 -15.22
C SER A 156 25.31 -34.04 -15.49
N GLY A 157 26.10 -34.05 -14.42
CA GLY A 157 27.51 -34.42 -14.48
C GLY A 157 27.66 -35.93 -14.31
N SER A 158 28.21 -36.59 -15.33
CA SER A 158 28.87 -37.91 -15.32
C SER A 158 29.54 -38.00 -16.70
N THR A 159 30.85 -38.05 -16.87
CA THR A 159 31.88 -38.87 -16.21
C THR A 159 33.23 -38.17 -16.25
#